data_AF-A0A419J4F1-F1
#
_entry.id   AF-A0A419J4F1-F1
#
_cell.length_a   1.000
_cell.length_b   1.000
_cell.length_c   1.000
_cell.angle_alpha   90.00
_cell.angle_beta   90.00
_cell.angle_gamma   90.00
#
_symmetry.space_group_name_H-M   'P 1'
#
loop_
_entity.id
_entity.type
_entity.pdbx_description
1 polymer ?
#
loop_
_entity_poly.entity_id
_entity_poly.type
_entity_poly.pdbx_seq_one_letter_code
_entity_poly.pdbx_strand_id
1 'polypeptide(L)'
;MGTDKQNNNCELHGSSSRAANKTLLFMVFASFALIVWHVWVYGPSGHAVRPELLTKPFPVILGTEIWDMVFSGHGILAELIDVFPYFIIGILLAGLIRTYKLTVRLQRTLNRYGFSSIFIAAGIGIFTPLCACGTLTTAISLLFAGLPLAPVMALLVTSPLMSPSTYLLTLNDLGPEWTVIRTVAAFMLGIFAGVITYFIRNKGFQTESIFIEGAITRGDFHDENYPDERLRCGCKEKFGNRIAAKTSNLFVIFLAKSSEMLWLVGKYVLIGVATGAIVQRYMPYEWIYSLFGQEDPLSIIWITFGTIPIFLHQISASSILYHIKSSLDSTMNGGAGLAFLIGGPVTALPTMIMFWTIFRKRVFFLYMIVCLAGTIMIAYGFQYFVFTPHVDTGNPVFQGVRSISGGTSAVITKERNDRHVRVVMDPGGKGLIATYTNSIEGQGGVVFDSGSERFLGSAADRYDNSRYIRNIAAWLEENNVSESSKKILIYNAGDGQGFSRSTIESLENSDGFKVELTDRKENPEVSESLLDEHSQLWIFFGESTPESRLSDSELETITRFSDEGKSILIVSGTDRNRTNEPAAANGLASIFGVKFEGFVKHSDELKVSSSFHAISGISEGLERFYRAMK
;
A
#
# COMPACT_ATOMS: atom_id res chain seq x y z
N MET A 1 -24.12 40.35 -58.60
CA MET A 1 -23.15 39.29 -58.24
C MET A 1 -22.30 39.81 -57.10
N GLY A 2 -22.55 39.34 -55.89
CA GLY A 2 -21.77 39.67 -54.70
C GLY A 2 -22.12 38.62 -53.65
N THR A 3 -21.40 37.51 -53.67
CA THR A 3 -21.54 36.43 -52.70
C THR A 3 -20.89 36.87 -51.40
N ASP A 4 -21.74 37.16 -50.43
CA ASP A 4 -21.38 37.47 -49.05
C ASP A 4 -20.74 36.23 -48.41
N LYS A 5 -19.43 36.28 -48.16
CA LYS A 5 -18.73 35.29 -47.34
C LYS A 5 -19.14 35.54 -45.90
N GLN A 6 -20.20 34.86 -45.44
CA GLN A 6 -20.47 34.71 -44.02
C GLN A 6 -19.22 34.09 -43.35
N ASN A 7 -18.47 34.93 -42.64
CA ASN A 7 -17.44 34.50 -41.70
C ASN A 7 -18.13 33.66 -40.61
N ASN A 8 -17.90 32.35 -40.66
CA ASN A 8 -18.22 31.41 -39.57
C ASN A 8 -17.24 31.61 -38.40
N ASN A 9 -17.18 32.82 -37.83
CA ASN A 9 -16.47 33.04 -36.57
C ASN A 9 -17.43 32.69 -35.43
N CYS A 10 -17.20 31.52 -34.84
CA CYS A 10 -17.94 31.03 -33.69
C CYS A 10 -17.49 31.81 -32.44
N GLU A 11 -18.37 32.63 -31.85
CA GLU A 11 -18.12 33.47 -30.66
C GLU A 11 -17.76 32.70 -29.37
N LEU A 12 -17.75 31.36 -29.42
CA LEU A 12 -17.57 30.47 -28.26
C LEU A 12 -16.12 30.05 -27.98
N HIS A 13 -15.15 30.40 -28.83
CA HIS A 13 -13.73 30.13 -28.58
C HIS A 13 -13.13 31.22 -27.68
N GLY A 14 -13.34 31.07 -26.37
CA GLY A 14 -12.65 31.89 -25.37
C GLY A 14 -11.13 31.76 -25.49
N SER A 15 -10.41 32.88 -25.36
CA SER A 15 -8.96 32.91 -25.35
C SER A 15 -8.41 32.09 -24.18
N SER A 16 -7.29 31.38 -24.38
CA SER A 16 -6.67 30.59 -23.31
C SER A 16 -6.34 31.51 -22.12
N SER A 17 -6.81 31.13 -20.94
CA SER A 17 -6.62 31.92 -19.72
C SER A 17 -5.13 32.01 -19.38
N ARG A 18 -4.49 33.15 -19.71
CA ARG A 18 -3.12 33.49 -19.26
C ARG A 18 -2.99 33.48 -17.74
N ALA A 19 -4.10 33.66 -17.02
CA ALA A 19 -4.12 33.62 -15.56
C ALA A 19 -3.86 32.21 -15.00
N ALA A 20 -4.42 31.17 -15.62
CA ALA A 20 -4.21 29.78 -15.22
C ALA A 20 -2.72 29.36 -15.31
N ASN A 21 -2.03 29.78 -16.38
CA ASN A 21 -0.59 29.52 -16.53
C ASN A 21 0.26 30.23 -15.47
N LYS A 22 -0.09 31.46 -15.06
CA LYS A 22 0.66 32.19 -14.02
C LYS A 22 0.49 31.57 -12.63
N THR A 23 -0.73 31.14 -12.28
CA THR A 23 -0.99 30.51 -10.97
C THR A 23 -0.39 29.11 -10.88
N LEU A 24 -0.39 28.35 -11.98
CA LEU A 24 0.29 27.07 -12.09
C LEU A 24 1.81 27.23 -11.85
N LEU A 25 2.42 28.18 -12.56
CA LEU A 25 3.84 28.47 -12.41
C LEU A 25 4.15 28.86 -10.96
N PHE A 26 3.30 29.69 -10.34
CA PHE A 26 3.44 30.06 -8.93
C PHE A 26 3.34 28.87 -7.98
N MET A 27 2.40 27.94 -8.15
CA MET A 27 2.28 26.75 -7.30
C MET A 27 3.49 25.83 -7.43
N VAL A 28 3.97 25.59 -8.65
CA VAL A 28 5.20 24.82 -8.90
C VAL A 28 6.40 25.52 -8.24
N PHE A 29 6.54 26.84 -8.42
CA PHE A 29 7.61 27.62 -7.77
C PHE A 29 7.48 27.64 -6.25
N ALA A 30 6.28 27.72 -5.69
CA ALA A 30 6.07 27.70 -4.24
C ALA A 30 6.41 26.34 -3.64
N SER A 31 6.04 25.24 -4.31
CA SER A 31 6.42 23.89 -3.92
C SER A 31 7.94 23.71 -4.01
N PHE A 32 8.56 24.18 -5.10
CA PHE A 32 10.00 24.13 -5.28
C PHE A 32 10.74 25.00 -4.25
N ALA A 33 10.21 26.19 -3.94
CA ALA A 33 10.77 27.08 -2.92
C ALA A 33 10.65 26.50 -1.51
N LEU A 34 9.56 25.79 -1.18
CA LEU A 34 9.42 25.07 0.08
C LEU A 34 10.42 23.93 0.21
N ILE A 35 10.65 23.18 -0.88
CA ILE A 35 11.64 22.10 -0.93
C ILE A 35 13.06 22.69 -0.78
N VAL A 36 13.39 23.73 -1.54
CA VAL A 36 14.69 24.42 -1.46
C VAL A 36 14.90 25.01 -0.06
N TRP A 37 13.89 25.65 0.52
CA TRP A 37 13.93 26.16 1.89
C TRP A 37 14.20 25.03 2.89
N HIS A 38 13.50 23.90 2.77
CA HIS A 38 13.68 22.76 3.66
C HIS A 38 15.08 22.15 3.54
N VAL A 39 15.58 21.96 2.32
CA VAL A 39 16.95 21.46 2.05
C VAL A 39 18.00 22.44 2.55
N TRP A 40 17.75 23.75 2.47
CA TRP A 40 18.66 24.80 2.94
C TRP A 40 18.70 24.89 4.48
N VAL A 41 17.55 24.74 5.15
CA VAL A 41 17.45 24.82 6.63
C VAL A 41 17.96 23.55 7.32
N TYR A 42 17.65 22.37 6.77
CA TYR A 42 17.94 21.08 7.43
C TYR A 42 19.10 20.30 6.80
N GLY A 43 19.68 20.80 5.71
CA GLY A 43 20.72 20.10 4.93
C GLY A 43 20.21 18.82 4.25
N PRO A 44 20.99 18.23 3.34
CA PRO A 44 20.72 16.91 2.78
C PRO A 44 21.12 15.84 3.80
N SER A 45 20.40 15.77 4.92
CA SER A 45 20.67 14.79 5.98
C SER A 45 19.51 13.81 6.10
N GLY A 46 19.82 12.55 5.83
CA GLY A 46 18.88 11.45 5.88
C GLY A 46 19.33 10.38 4.91
N HIS A 47 20.43 9.72 5.27
CA HIS A 47 20.95 8.37 4.99
C HIS A 47 22.44 8.43 5.33
N ALA A 48 23.03 7.36 5.88
CA ALA A 48 24.45 7.25 6.13
C ALA A 48 25.23 7.46 4.82
N VAL A 49 25.65 8.71 4.57
CA VAL A 49 26.43 9.09 3.40
C VAL A 49 27.76 8.38 3.54
N ARG A 50 28.12 7.57 2.53
CA ARG A 50 29.48 7.05 2.37
C ARG A 50 30.43 8.24 2.59
N PRO A 51 31.35 8.19 3.57
CA PRO A 51 32.12 9.36 4.01
C PRO A 51 32.92 10.05 2.88
N GLU A 52 33.12 9.37 1.75
CA GLU A 52 33.73 9.90 0.52
C GLU A 52 32.89 11.01 -0.16
N LEU A 53 31.56 11.03 -0.02
CA LEU A 53 30.65 12.01 -0.64
C LEU A 53 30.53 13.33 0.14
N LEU A 54 30.97 13.37 1.41
CA LEU A 54 30.94 14.55 2.27
C LEU A 54 32.08 15.56 2.01
N THR A 55 33.04 15.22 1.15
CA THR A 55 34.21 16.07 0.85
C THR A 55 33.97 17.07 -0.28
N LYS A 56 32.82 17.01 -0.96
CA LYS A 56 32.49 17.93 -2.06
C LYS A 56 31.57 19.05 -1.56
N PRO A 57 31.96 20.32 -1.71
CA PRO A 57 31.09 21.44 -1.38
C PRO A 57 29.88 21.39 -2.31
N PHE A 58 28.68 21.56 -1.71
CA PHE A 58 27.37 21.85 -2.32
C PHE A 58 27.30 21.68 -3.86
N PRO A 59 26.51 20.74 -4.42
CA PRO A 59 26.47 20.59 -5.86
C PRO A 59 25.78 21.80 -6.48
N VAL A 60 26.59 22.73 -6.97
CA VAL A 60 26.21 23.61 -8.07
C VAL A 60 25.76 22.69 -9.20
N ILE A 61 24.51 22.87 -9.62
CA ILE A 61 23.81 22.13 -10.68
C ILE A 61 24.73 22.06 -11.92
N LEU A 62 25.41 20.92 -12.11
CA LEU A 62 26.35 20.68 -13.19
C LEU A 62 26.09 19.30 -13.79
N GLY A 63 25.35 19.27 -14.90
CA GLY A 63 25.35 18.24 -15.95
C GLY A 63 25.02 16.78 -15.57
N THR A 64 25.85 16.14 -14.74
CA THR A 64 25.84 14.70 -14.48
C THR A 64 24.66 14.26 -13.60
N GLU A 65 24.30 15.04 -12.58
CA GLU A 65 23.13 14.76 -11.73
C GLU A 65 21.80 14.86 -12.48
N ILE A 66 21.71 15.74 -13.49
CA ILE A 66 20.52 15.84 -14.36
C ILE A 66 20.47 14.63 -15.30
N TRP A 67 21.62 14.22 -15.83
CA TRP A 67 21.72 13.00 -16.63
C TRP A 67 21.28 11.77 -15.82
N ASP A 68 21.72 11.63 -14.57
CA ASP A 68 21.28 10.57 -13.67
C ASP A 68 19.79 10.72 -13.31
N MET A 69 19.30 11.93 -13.06
CA MET A 69 17.88 12.14 -12.75
C MET A 69 16.96 11.79 -13.93
N VAL A 70 17.41 12.00 -15.16
CA VAL A 70 16.62 11.69 -16.36
C VAL A 70 16.78 10.23 -16.79
N PHE A 71 18.00 9.69 -16.79
CA PHE A 71 18.35 8.42 -17.43
C PHE A 71 18.76 7.29 -16.48
N SER A 72 18.79 7.50 -15.16
CA SER A 72 19.04 6.39 -14.21
C SER A 72 17.88 5.38 -14.21
N GLY A 73 18.14 4.17 -13.68
CA GLY A 73 17.13 3.12 -13.51
C GLY A 73 15.93 3.51 -12.64
N HIS A 74 16.03 4.61 -11.88
CA HIS A 74 14.93 5.20 -11.11
C HIS A 74 14.66 6.67 -11.50
N GLY A 75 15.12 7.08 -12.68
CA GLY A 75 14.96 8.43 -13.20
C GLY A 75 13.61 8.65 -13.90
N ILE A 76 13.42 9.88 -14.40
CA ILE A 76 12.20 10.28 -15.12
C ILE A 76 11.88 9.35 -16.29
N LEU A 77 12.91 8.88 -17.02
CA LEU A 77 12.72 8.00 -18.17
C LEU A 77 12.22 6.61 -17.76
N ALA A 78 12.71 6.07 -16.65
CA ALA A 78 12.25 4.78 -16.12
C ALA A 78 10.78 4.88 -15.68
N GLU A 79 10.42 5.90 -14.88
CA GLU A 79 9.02 6.14 -14.50
C GLU A 79 8.13 6.38 -15.73
N LEU A 80 8.62 7.09 -16.74
CA LEU A 80 7.87 7.33 -17.97
C LEU A 80 7.66 6.01 -18.72
N ILE A 81 8.67 5.16 -18.85
CA ILE A 81 8.57 3.85 -19.49
C ILE A 81 7.57 2.95 -18.75
N ASP A 82 7.57 2.98 -17.41
CA ASP A 82 6.62 2.19 -16.61
C ASP A 82 5.18 2.68 -16.78
N VAL A 83 4.97 4.00 -16.82
CA VAL A 83 3.64 4.61 -16.96
C VAL A 83 3.13 4.58 -18.41
N PHE A 84 4.03 4.58 -19.40
CA PHE A 84 3.71 4.75 -20.82
C PHE A 84 2.75 3.68 -21.39
N PRO A 85 2.92 2.37 -21.14
CA PRO A 85 1.98 1.35 -21.61
C PRO A 85 0.56 1.59 -21.12
N TYR A 86 0.39 1.89 -19.83
CA TYR A 86 -0.91 2.17 -19.22
C TYR A 86 -1.51 3.47 -19.77
N PHE A 87 -0.67 4.49 -19.97
CA PHE A 87 -1.08 5.76 -20.55
C PHE A 87 -1.58 5.60 -21.99
N ILE A 88 -0.88 4.82 -22.83
CA ILE A 88 -1.31 4.52 -24.21
C ILE A 88 -2.62 3.74 -24.21
N ILE A 89 -2.75 2.70 -23.37
CA ILE A 89 -4.01 1.94 -23.24
C ILE A 89 -5.16 2.88 -22.83
N GLY A 90 -4.93 3.78 -21.86
CA GLY A 90 -5.91 4.76 -21.43
C GLY A 90 -6.32 5.74 -22.53
N ILE A 91 -5.37 6.22 -23.34
CA ILE A 91 -5.65 7.09 -24.50
C ILE A 91 -6.44 6.36 -25.57
N LEU A 92 -6.03 5.14 -25.91
CA LEU A 92 -6.74 4.32 -26.88
C LEU A 92 -8.16 4.06 -26.39
N LEU A 93 -8.34 3.69 -25.12
CA LEU A 93 -9.67 3.50 -24.54
C LEU A 93 -10.49 4.79 -24.57
N ALA A 94 -9.91 5.95 -24.25
CA ALA A 94 -10.59 7.23 -24.33
C ALA A 94 -11.01 7.58 -25.77
N GLY A 95 -10.14 7.31 -26.75
CA GLY A 95 -10.46 7.44 -28.18
C GLY A 95 -11.58 6.49 -28.61
N LEU A 96 -11.59 5.26 -28.09
CA LEU A 96 -12.66 4.27 -28.32
C LEU A 96 -13.99 4.77 -27.77
N ILE A 97 -14.01 5.21 -26.51
CA ILE A 97 -15.18 5.78 -25.83
C ILE A 97 -15.77 6.94 -26.63
N ARG A 98 -14.92 7.85 -27.13
CA ARG A 98 -15.32 9.00 -27.96
C ARG A 98 -15.74 8.62 -29.36
N THR A 99 -15.25 7.52 -29.91
CA THR A 99 -15.61 7.03 -31.25
C THR A 99 -16.96 6.32 -31.23
N TYR A 100 -17.18 5.45 -30.24
CA TYR A 100 -18.42 4.69 -30.06
C TYR A 100 -19.52 5.45 -29.31
N LYS A 101 -19.28 6.72 -28.95
CA LYS A 101 -20.19 7.57 -28.17
C LYS A 101 -20.63 6.90 -26.85
N LEU A 102 -19.73 6.15 -26.23
CA LEU A 102 -20.02 5.34 -25.04
C LEU A 102 -20.38 6.22 -23.85
N THR A 103 -19.86 7.44 -23.78
CA THR A 103 -20.22 8.46 -22.76
C THR A 103 -21.71 8.75 -22.74
N VAL A 104 -22.37 8.82 -23.90
CA VAL A 104 -23.82 9.08 -23.98
C VAL A 104 -24.63 7.87 -23.51
N ARG A 105 -24.19 6.65 -23.87
CA ARG A 105 -24.82 5.42 -23.36
C ARG A 105 -24.65 5.29 -21.86
N LEU A 106 -23.44 5.54 -21.36
CA LEU A 106 -23.13 5.49 -19.93
C LEU A 106 -23.93 6.53 -19.15
N GLN A 107 -24.06 7.76 -19.66
CA GLN A 107 -24.89 8.80 -19.06
C GLN A 107 -26.36 8.38 -18.98
N ARG A 108 -26.95 7.82 -20.05
CA ARG A 108 -28.35 7.33 -20.02
C ARG A 108 -28.55 6.22 -19.00
N THR A 109 -27.61 5.27 -18.95
CA THR A 109 -27.64 4.16 -17.98
C THR A 109 -27.56 4.69 -16.55
N LEU A 110 -26.56 5.51 -16.24
CA LEU A 110 -26.36 6.04 -14.90
C LEU A 110 -27.50 6.96 -14.45
N ASN A 111 -28.06 7.79 -15.35
CA ASN A 111 -29.22 8.63 -15.03
C ASN A 111 -30.47 7.83 -14.69
N ARG A 112 -30.67 6.65 -15.31
CA ARG A 112 -31.80 5.77 -14.98
C ARG A 112 -31.74 5.25 -13.53
N TYR A 113 -30.54 5.07 -12.99
CA TYR A 113 -30.33 4.52 -11.64
C TYR A 113 -30.39 5.55 -10.52
N GLY A 114 -30.56 6.85 -10.82
CA GLY A 114 -30.76 7.89 -9.80
C GLY A 114 -29.66 7.90 -8.72
N PHE A 115 -30.01 7.70 -7.46
CA PHE A 115 -29.05 7.64 -6.35
C PHE A 115 -28.08 6.46 -6.45
N SER A 116 -28.53 5.30 -6.94
CA SER A 116 -27.69 4.10 -7.11
C SER A 116 -26.58 4.28 -8.14
N SER A 117 -26.66 5.32 -8.98
CA SER A 117 -25.60 5.69 -9.92
C SER A 117 -24.26 5.99 -9.22
N ILE A 118 -24.27 6.41 -7.95
CA ILE A 118 -23.06 6.69 -7.16
C ILE A 118 -22.24 5.41 -6.99
N PHE A 119 -22.89 4.31 -6.59
CA PHE A 119 -22.23 3.01 -6.38
C PHE A 119 -21.70 2.44 -7.69
N ILE A 120 -22.49 2.54 -8.77
CA ILE A 120 -22.07 2.08 -10.10
C ILE A 120 -20.86 2.89 -10.59
N ALA A 121 -20.87 4.21 -10.39
CA ALA A 121 -19.78 5.07 -10.81
C ALA A 121 -18.48 4.84 -10.02
N ALA A 122 -18.58 4.62 -8.71
CA ALA A 122 -17.43 4.21 -7.89
C ALA A 122 -16.87 2.87 -8.36
N GLY A 123 -17.73 1.88 -8.65
CA GLY A 123 -17.31 0.57 -9.15
C GLY A 123 -16.61 0.66 -10.51
N ILE A 124 -17.15 1.47 -11.43
CA ILE A 124 -16.49 1.76 -12.70
C ILE A 124 -15.10 2.37 -12.44
N GLY A 125 -14.96 3.28 -11.49
CA GLY A 125 -13.70 3.92 -11.12
C GLY A 125 -12.60 2.92 -10.77
N ILE A 126 -12.90 1.89 -10.00
CA ILE A 126 -11.92 0.84 -9.58
C ILE A 126 -11.33 0.12 -10.79
N PHE A 127 -12.18 -0.21 -11.77
CA PHE A 127 -11.76 -0.96 -12.96
C PHE A 127 -11.29 -0.07 -14.11
N THR A 128 -11.30 1.24 -13.93
CA THR A 128 -10.96 2.19 -14.99
C THR A 128 -9.44 2.26 -15.14
N PRO A 129 -8.85 1.87 -16.29
CA PRO A 129 -7.40 1.94 -16.52
C PRO A 129 -6.95 3.37 -16.88
N LEU A 130 -7.76 4.39 -16.61
CA LEU A 130 -7.42 5.78 -16.90
C LEU A 130 -6.55 6.32 -15.77
N CYS A 131 -5.53 7.09 -16.13
CA CYS A 131 -4.81 7.90 -15.16
C CYS A 131 -5.72 8.99 -14.57
N ALA A 132 -5.35 9.56 -13.43
CA ALA A 132 -6.12 10.61 -12.76
C ALA A 132 -6.54 11.77 -13.70
N CYS A 133 -5.63 12.18 -14.60
CA CYS A 133 -5.89 13.20 -15.62
C CYS A 133 -6.95 12.75 -16.65
N GLY A 134 -6.89 11.48 -17.08
CA GLY A 134 -7.85 10.88 -18.01
C GLY A 134 -9.24 10.77 -17.40
N THR A 135 -9.32 10.37 -16.12
CA THR A 135 -10.60 10.29 -15.40
C THR A 135 -11.26 11.65 -15.25
N LEU A 136 -10.50 12.70 -14.95
CA LEU A 136 -11.05 14.06 -14.87
C LEU A 136 -11.66 14.53 -16.19
N THR A 137 -10.98 14.30 -17.31
CA THR A 137 -11.54 14.67 -18.62
C THR A 137 -12.81 13.88 -18.94
N THR A 138 -12.86 12.60 -18.56
CA THR A 138 -14.03 11.73 -18.75
C THR A 138 -15.20 12.18 -17.87
N ALA A 139 -14.92 12.51 -16.61
CA ALA A 139 -15.87 13.06 -15.67
C ALA A 139 -16.52 14.35 -16.16
N ILE A 140 -15.71 15.27 -16.72
CA ILE A 140 -16.21 16.50 -17.34
C ILE A 140 -17.13 16.18 -18.53
N SER A 141 -16.74 15.24 -19.39
CA SER A 141 -17.59 14.81 -20.51
C SER A 141 -18.92 14.22 -20.02
N LEU A 142 -18.93 13.48 -18.91
CA LEU A 142 -20.15 12.95 -18.32
C LEU A 142 -21.05 14.05 -17.73
N LEU A 143 -20.46 15.06 -17.07
CA LEU A 143 -21.21 16.22 -16.57
C LEU A 143 -21.91 16.96 -17.70
N PHE A 144 -21.21 17.24 -18.81
CA PHE A 144 -21.80 17.90 -19.97
C PHE A 144 -22.83 17.04 -20.68
N ALA A 145 -22.65 15.71 -20.69
CA ALA A 145 -23.68 14.80 -21.19
C ALA A 145 -24.95 14.83 -20.32
N GLY A 146 -24.95 15.50 -19.17
CA GLY A 146 -26.09 15.66 -18.27
C GLY A 146 -26.11 14.65 -17.12
N LEU A 147 -24.95 14.09 -16.75
CA LEU A 147 -24.84 13.24 -15.55
C LEU A 147 -24.76 14.14 -14.29
N PRO A 148 -25.49 13.81 -13.20
CA PRO A 148 -25.40 14.55 -11.94
C PRO A 148 -23.99 14.57 -11.37
N LEU A 149 -23.65 15.65 -10.65
CA LEU A 149 -22.34 15.83 -10.03
C LEU A 149 -21.94 14.71 -9.07
N ALA A 150 -22.89 14.12 -8.34
CA ALA A 150 -22.66 13.09 -7.33
C ALA A 150 -21.96 11.82 -7.87
N PRO A 151 -22.51 11.08 -8.86
CA PRO A 151 -21.82 9.93 -9.45
C PRO A 151 -20.51 10.32 -10.15
N VAL A 152 -20.41 11.54 -10.70
CA VAL A 152 -19.15 12.02 -11.28
C VAL A 152 -18.05 12.17 -10.21
N MET A 153 -18.39 12.74 -9.05
CA MET A 153 -17.46 12.86 -7.94
C MET A 153 -17.01 11.49 -7.40
N ALA A 154 -17.92 10.53 -7.34
CA ALA A 154 -17.58 9.17 -6.95
C ALA A 154 -16.58 8.51 -7.90
N LEU A 155 -16.80 8.64 -9.22
CA LEU A 155 -15.86 8.18 -10.25
C LEU A 155 -14.50 8.88 -10.14
N LEU A 156 -14.52 10.21 -9.94
CA LEU A 156 -13.33 11.05 -9.86
C LEU A 156 -12.42 10.71 -8.69
N VAL A 157 -13.00 10.38 -7.54
CA VAL A 157 -12.25 10.05 -6.32
C VAL A 157 -11.75 8.61 -6.36
N THR A 158 -12.54 7.68 -6.89
CA THR A 158 -12.19 6.25 -6.86
C THR A 158 -11.08 5.88 -7.85
N SER A 159 -11.08 6.48 -9.04
CA SER A 159 -10.11 6.14 -10.09
C SER A 159 -8.63 6.42 -9.79
N PRO A 160 -8.23 7.53 -9.14
CA PRO A 160 -6.83 7.76 -8.78
C PRO A 160 -6.38 6.96 -7.54
N LEU A 161 -7.29 6.22 -6.90
CA LEU A 161 -7.00 5.39 -5.73
C LEU A 161 -6.66 3.95 -6.10
N MET A 162 -7.39 3.43 -7.09
CA MET A 162 -7.32 2.05 -7.50
C MET A 162 -7.39 1.91 -9.01
N SER A 163 -6.53 1.07 -9.55
CA SER A 163 -6.48 0.65 -10.95
C SER A 163 -6.06 -0.82 -11.01
N PRO A 164 -6.29 -1.52 -12.13
CA PRO A 164 -5.80 -2.90 -12.30
C PRO A 164 -4.28 -3.05 -12.04
N SER A 165 -3.49 -2.04 -12.44
CA SER A 165 -2.04 -2.02 -12.20
C SER A 165 -1.69 -1.86 -10.73
N THR A 166 -2.29 -0.90 -10.02
CA THR A 166 -2.02 -0.71 -8.59
C THR A 166 -2.59 -1.82 -7.73
N TYR A 167 -3.64 -2.50 -8.18
CA TYR A 167 -4.11 -3.73 -7.55
C TYR A 167 -3.04 -4.81 -7.54
N LEU A 168 -2.46 -5.11 -8.69
CA LEU A 168 -1.40 -6.13 -8.82
C LEU A 168 -0.13 -5.74 -8.05
N LEU A 169 0.26 -4.47 -8.09
CA LEU A 169 1.42 -3.99 -7.33
C LEU A 169 1.19 -4.06 -5.81
N THR A 170 0.02 -3.61 -5.33
CA THR A 170 -0.34 -3.72 -3.91
C THR A 170 -0.37 -5.19 -3.47
N LEU A 171 -0.81 -6.09 -4.35
CA LEU A 171 -0.87 -7.53 -4.09
C LEU A 171 0.52 -8.14 -3.93
N ASN A 172 1.48 -7.77 -4.79
CA ASN A 172 2.85 -8.25 -4.70
C ASN A 172 3.62 -7.61 -3.53
N ASP A 173 3.46 -6.30 -3.32
CA ASP A 173 4.24 -5.56 -2.33
C ASP A 173 3.69 -5.75 -0.90
N LEU A 174 2.38 -5.59 -0.72
CA LEU A 174 1.74 -5.53 0.61
C LEU A 174 0.90 -6.77 0.95
N GLY A 175 0.67 -7.65 -0.02
CA GLY A 175 -0.11 -8.87 0.14
C GLY A 175 -1.61 -8.71 -0.17
N PRO A 176 -2.35 -9.84 -0.18
CA PRO A 176 -3.77 -9.87 -0.55
C PRO A 176 -4.65 -9.10 0.44
N GLU A 177 -4.31 -9.11 1.73
CA GLU A 177 -5.09 -8.42 2.76
C GLU A 177 -5.12 -6.91 2.53
N TRP A 178 -3.95 -6.28 2.41
CA TRP A 178 -3.82 -4.84 2.16
C TRP A 178 -4.44 -4.42 0.82
N THR A 179 -4.40 -5.31 -0.17
CA THR A 179 -5.01 -5.07 -1.49
C THR A 179 -6.54 -4.99 -1.40
N VAL A 180 -7.17 -5.93 -0.69
CA VAL A 180 -8.62 -5.91 -0.46
C VAL A 180 -9.00 -4.67 0.36
N ILE A 181 -8.24 -4.38 1.42
CA ILE A 181 -8.45 -3.21 2.28
C ILE A 181 -8.43 -1.92 1.46
N ARG A 182 -7.39 -1.71 0.66
CA ARG A 182 -7.25 -0.53 -0.20
C ARG A 182 -8.39 -0.44 -1.21
N THR A 183 -8.79 -1.55 -1.82
CA THR A 183 -9.89 -1.58 -2.79
C THR A 183 -11.21 -1.15 -2.15
N VAL A 184 -11.53 -1.70 -0.98
CA VAL A 184 -12.75 -1.36 -0.22
C VAL A 184 -12.70 0.10 0.23
N ALA A 185 -11.56 0.56 0.75
CA ALA A 185 -11.38 1.94 1.16
C ALA A 185 -11.55 2.92 -0.01
N ALA A 186 -11.00 2.61 -1.18
CA ALA A 186 -11.17 3.40 -2.40
C ALA A 186 -12.64 3.50 -2.81
N PHE A 187 -13.36 2.37 -2.80
CA PHE A 187 -14.78 2.32 -3.10
C PHE A 187 -15.61 3.15 -2.10
N MET A 188 -15.33 2.99 -0.80
CA MET A 188 -16.01 3.72 0.26
C MET A 188 -15.75 5.22 0.20
N LEU A 189 -14.52 5.63 -0.10
CA LEU A 189 -14.16 7.04 -0.25
C LEU A 189 -14.86 7.66 -1.46
N GLY A 190 -14.98 6.93 -2.56
CA GLY A 190 -15.77 7.31 -3.73
C GLY A 190 -17.26 7.48 -3.41
N ILE A 191 -17.87 6.51 -2.73
CA ILE A 191 -19.26 6.59 -2.30
C ILE A 191 -19.46 7.78 -1.36
N PHE A 192 -18.59 7.94 -0.36
CA PHE A 192 -18.63 9.04 0.57
C PHE A 192 -18.61 10.38 -0.16
N ALA A 193 -17.67 10.56 -1.11
CA ALA A 193 -17.59 11.77 -1.91
C ALA A 193 -18.85 12.01 -2.75
N GLY A 194 -19.40 10.97 -3.37
CA GLY A 194 -20.63 11.06 -4.16
C GLY A 194 -21.86 11.40 -3.32
N VAL A 195 -22.01 10.79 -2.14
CA VAL A 195 -23.13 11.01 -1.22
C VAL A 195 -23.10 12.42 -0.64
N ILE A 196 -21.92 12.89 -0.18
CA ILE A 196 -21.77 14.26 0.31
C ILE A 196 -22.10 15.27 -0.80
N THR A 197 -21.62 15.01 -2.02
CA THR A 197 -21.94 15.83 -3.19
C THR A 197 -23.43 15.84 -3.50
N TYR A 198 -24.12 14.70 -3.36
CA TYR A 198 -25.56 14.59 -3.57
C TYR A 198 -26.35 15.53 -2.64
N PHE A 199 -25.99 15.56 -1.35
CA PHE A 199 -26.64 16.44 -0.37
C PHE A 199 -26.31 17.93 -0.56
N ILE A 200 -25.10 18.24 -1.05
CA ILE A 200 -24.63 19.62 -1.21
C ILE A 200 -25.07 20.25 -2.54
N ARG A 201 -25.50 19.45 -3.52
CA ARG A 201 -25.90 19.91 -4.86
C ARG A 201 -26.90 21.08 -4.85
N ASN A 202 -27.87 21.06 -3.94
CA ASN A 202 -28.91 22.09 -3.87
C ASN A 202 -28.46 23.38 -3.14
N LYS A 203 -27.27 23.42 -2.55
CA LYS A 203 -26.70 24.57 -1.82
C LYS A 203 -25.77 25.44 -2.70
N GLY A 204 -26.00 25.48 -4.01
CA GLY A 204 -25.24 26.32 -4.95
C GLY A 204 -24.14 25.61 -5.75
N PHE A 205 -24.06 24.27 -5.67
CA PHE A 205 -23.13 23.43 -6.45
C PHE A 205 -23.83 22.75 -7.65
N GLN A 206 -24.58 23.55 -8.42
CA GLN A 206 -25.23 23.07 -9.64
C GLN A 206 -24.22 23.01 -10.80
N THR A 207 -24.43 22.10 -11.75
CA THR A 207 -23.48 21.82 -12.85
C THR A 207 -23.11 23.05 -13.67
N GLU A 208 -23.98 24.06 -13.75
CA GLU A 208 -23.70 25.31 -14.48
C GLU A 208 -22.79 26.29 -13.70
N SER A 209 -22.73 26.21 -12.37
CA SER A 209 -22.01 27.17 -11.51
C SER A 209 -20.63 26.69 -11.05
N ILE A 210 -20.25 25.44 -11.35
CA ILE A 210 -19.02 24.80 -10.83
C ILE A 210 -17.77 25.08 -11.67
N PHE A 211 -17.92 25.41 -12.96
CA PHE A 211 -16.81 25.66 -13.86
C PHE A 211 -16.35 27.13 -13.85
N ILE A 212 -15.05 27.35 -14.05
CA ILE A 212 -14.53 28.69 -14.37
C ILE A 212 -14.98 29.03 -15.79
N GLU A 213 -15.52 30.23 -15.98
CA GLU A 213 -15.91 30.70 -17.32
C GLU A 213 -14.69 30.74 -18.24
N GLY A 214 -14.75 30.00 -19.35
CA GLY A 214 -13.66 29.92 -20.34
C GLY A 214 -12.50 28.96 -20.01
N ALA A 215 -12.52 28.26 -18.85
CA ALA A 215 -11.46 27.30 -18.51
C ALA A 215 -11.50 26.00 -19.32
N ILE A 216 -12.71 25.60 -19.70
CA ILE A 216 -12.92 24.58 -20.72
C ILE A 216 -13.29 25.38 -21.96
N THR A 217 -12.52 25.23 -23.05
CA THR A 217 -12.98 25.70 -24.36
C THR A 217 -14.35 25.08 -24.58
N ARG A 218 -15.40 25.91 -24.57
CA ARG A 218 -16.79 25.49 -24.84
C ARG A 218 -16.93 24.76 -26.20
N GLY A 219 -15.83 24.76 -26.98
CA GLY A 219 -15.56 24.12 -28.27
C GLY A 219 -15.13 22.63 -28.31
N ASP A 220 -14.90 21.93 -27.19
CA ASP A 220 -14.20 20.63 -27.22
C ASP A 220 -15.08 19.39 -27.40
N PHE A 221 -16.41 19.52 -27.27
CA PHE A 221 -17.35 18.39 -27.23
C PHE A 221 -18.59 18.68 -28.08
N HIS A 222 -18.40 18.78 -29.40
CA HIS A 222 -19.49 18.96 -30.35
C HIS A 222 -19.78 17.65 -31.09
N ASP A 223 -20.98 17.13 -30.87
CA ASP A 223 -21.58 16.00 -31.61
C ASP A 223 -23.03 16.42 -31.94
N GLU A 224 -23.48 16.20 -33.18
CA GLU A 224 -24.85 16.55 -33.60
C GLU A 224 -25.92 15.87 -32.73
N ASN A 225 -25.58 14.75 -32.11
CA ASN A 225 -26.49 13.95 -31.28
C ASN A 225 -26.38 14.24 -29.77
N TYR A 226 -25.73 15.33 -29.36
CA TYR A 226 -25.63 15.68 -27.95
C TYR A 226 -27.00 16.07 -27.36
N PRO A 227 -27.32 15.66 -26.12
CA PRO A 227 -28.61 15.93 -25.50
C PRO A 227 -28.83 17.42 -25.17
N ASP A 228 -27.77 18.17 -24.87
CA ASP A 228 -27.85 19.62 -24.63
C ASP A 228 -27.75 20.40 -25.96
N GLU A 229 -28.78 21.19 -26.24
CA GLU A 229 -28.92 21.98 -27.46
C GLU A 229 -27.84 23.07 -27.59
N ARG A 230 -27.30 23.54 -26.46
CA ARG A 230 -26.21 24.55 -26.40
C ARG A 230 -24.84 24.00 -26.84
N LEU A 231 -24.68 22.67 -26.88
CA LEU A 231 -23.44 21.97 -27.22
C LEU A 231 -23.46 21.35 -28.63
N ARG A 232 -24.55 21.51 -29.39
CA ARG A 232 -24.63 21.09 -30.79
C ARG A 232 -23.92 22.14 -31.67
N CYS A 233 -22.75 21.80 -32.26
CA CYS A 233 -22.13 22.60 -33.33
C CYS A 233 -21.72 21.72 -34.52
N GLY A 234 -21.86 22.26 -35.75
CA GLY A 234 -21.29 21.72 -37.00
C GLY A 234 -19.83 22.12 -37.28
N CYS A 235 -19.09 22.56 -36.26
CA CYS A 235 -17.75 23.13 -36.37
C CYS A 235 -16.69 22.05 -36.74
N LYS A 236 -15.98 22.19 -37.89
CA LYS A 236 -14.93 21.26 -38.40
C LYS A 236 -13.49 21.62 -38.00
N GLU A 237 -13.29 22.44 -36.97
CA GLU A 237 -11.96 22.98 -36.66
C GLU A 237 -10.98 21.94 -36.09
N LYS A 238 -11.45 21.00 -35.27
CA LYS A 238 -10.62 19.93 -34.68
C LYS A 238 -10.29 18.80 -35.64
N PHE A 239 -9.09 18.23 -35.52
CA PHE A 239 -8.53 17.23 -36.42
C PHE A 239 -9.39 15.96 -36.48
N GLY A 240 -9.84 15.44 -35.34
CA GLY A 240 -10.71 14.27 -35.24
C GLY A 240 -12.07 14.47 -35.91
N ASN A 241 -12.70 15.63 -35.71
CA ASN A 241 -14.00 15.95 -36.32
C ASN A 241 -13.87 16.27 -37.81
N ARG A 242 -12.74 16.85 -38.23
CA ARG A 242 -12.43 17.09 -39.65
C ARG A 242 -12.23 15.78 -40.42
N ILE A 243 -11.62 14.78 -39.78
CA ILE A 243 -11.46 13.43 -40.34
C ILE A 243 -12.79 12.68 -40.34
N ALA A 244 -13.57 12.75 -39.26
CA ALA A 244 -14.90 12.15 -39.20
C ALA A 244 -15.88 12.72 -40.24
N ALA A 245 -15.70 13.99 -40.61
CA ALA A 245 -16.47 14.63 -41.67
C ALA A 245 -15.99 14.29 -43.10
N LYS A 246 -14.81 13.68 -43.25
CA LYS A 246 -14.21 13.33 -44.56
C LYS A 246 -14.23 11.83 -44.85
N THR A 247 -14.31 11.00 -43.82
CA THR A 247 -14.13 9.55 -43.92
C THR A 247 -15.15 8.82 -43.03
N SER A 248 -15.77 7.75 -43.55
CA SER A 248 -16.67 6.87 -42.80
C SER A 248 -15.97 5.72 -42.08
N ASN A 249 -14.66 5.52 -42.30
CA ASN A 249 -13.86 4.48 -41.65
C ASN A 249 -13.64 4.80 -40.16
N LEU A 250 -14.27 3.99 -39.31
CA LEU A 250 -14.30 4.15 -37.85
C LEU A 250 -12.89 4.08 -37.22
N PHE A 251 -11.97 3.31 -37.80
CA PHE A 251 -10.61 3.15 -37.28
C PHE A 251 -9.77 4.42 -37.43
N VAL A 252 -9.95 5.15 -38.54
CA VAL A 252 -9.23 6.41 -38.79
C VAL A 252 -9.76 7.52 -37.89
N ILE A 253 -11.07 7.55 -37.65
CA ILE A 253 -11.71 8.45 -36.68
C ILE A 253 -11.19 8.17 -35.27
N PHE A 254 -11.10 6.89 -34.91
CA PHE A 254 -10.54 6.45 -33.64
C PHE A 254 -9.11 6.93 -33.43
N LEU A 255 -8.20 6.67 -34.37
CA LEU A 255 -6.81 7.12 -34.25
C LEU A 255 -6.69 8.64 -34.17
N ALA A 256 -7.50 9.37 -34.95
CA ALA A 256 -7.51 10.83 -34.92
C ALA A 256 -8.02 11.39 -33.57
N LYS A 257 -9.03 10.77 -32.96
CA LYS A 257 -9.52 11.15 -31.63
C LYS A 257 -8.54 10.76 -30.52
N SER A 258 -7.86 9.63 -30.65
CA SER A 258 -6.81 9.18 -29.72
C SER A 258 -5.59 10.10 -29.75
N SER A 259 -5.14 10.55 -30.92
CA SER A 259 -3.96 11.43 -31.03
C SER A 259 -4.20 12.83 -30.46
N GLU A 260 -5.42 13.38 -30.60
CA GLU A 260 -5.80 14.62 -29.91
C GLU A 260 -5.74 14.47 -28.39
N MET A 261 -6.19 13.32 -27.87
CA MET A 261 -6.15 13.02 -26.45
C MET A 261 -4.72 12.82 -25.95
N LEU A 262 -3.87 12.17 -26.74
CA LEU A 262 -2.44 12.03 -26.47
C LEU A 262 -1.77 13.39 -26.29
N TRP A 263 -2.02 14.35 -27.18
CA TRP A 263 -1.41 15.68 -27.07
C TRP A 263 -1.97 16.49 -25.90
N LEU A 264 -3.28 16.40 -25.66
CA LEU A 264 -3.95 17.12 -24.58
C LEU A 264 -3.49 16.64 -23.21
N VAL A 265 -3.48 15.32 -22.98
CA VAL A 265 -3.18 14.71 -21.68
C VAL A 265 -1.67 14.51 -21.49
N GLY A 266 -0.94 14.16 -22.55
CA GLY A 266 0.49 13.83 -22.50
C GLY A 266 1.36 14.95 -21.95
N LYS A 267 1.08 16.21 -22.28
CA LYS A 267 1.81 17.36 -21.72
C LYS A 267 1.66 17.48 -20.20
N TYR A 268 0.50 17.13 -19.64
CA TYR A 268 0.26 17.17 -18.19
C TYR A 268 0.84 15.95 -17.49
N VAL A 269 0.78 14.78 -18.14
CA VAL A 269 1.44 13.57 -17.64
C VAL A 269 2.95 13.76 -17.55
N LEU A 270 3.57 14.36 -18.56
CA LEU A 270 5.00 14.66 -18.54
C LEU A 270 5.39 15.58 -17.37
N ILE A 271 4.60 16.63 -17.11
CA ILE A 271 4.81 17.52 -15.95
C ILE A 271 4.64 16.75 -14.64
N GLY A 272 3.64 15.87 -14.56
CA GLY A 272 3.38 15.03 -13.39
C GLY A 272 4.53 14.08 -13.07
N VAL A 273 5.01 13.32 -14.06
CA VAL A 273 6.14 12.40 -13.93
C VAL A 273 7.42 13.16 -13.56
N ALA A 274 7.70 14.27 -14.25
CA ALA A 274 8.88 15.09 -13.94
C ALA A 274 8.85 15.62 -12.50
N THR A 275 7.69 16.07 -12.02
CA THR A 275 7.54 16.55 -10.64
C THR A 275 7.63 15.41 -9.63
N GLY A 276 7.02 14.25 -9.93
CA GLY A 276 7.07 13.05 -9.09
C GLY A 276 8.49 12.54 -8.88
N ALA A 277 9.28 12.42 -9.95
CA ALA A 277 10.68 12.01 -9.88
C ALA A 277 11.55 12.98 -9.06
N ILE A 278 11.30 14.29 -9.16
CA ILE A 278 11.99 15.30 -8.32
C ILE A 278 11.66 15.07 -6.84
N VAL A 279 10.37 14.94 -6.52
CA VAL A 279 9.94 14.74 -5.13
C VAL A 279 10.55 13.45 -4.58
N GLN A 280 10.46 12.34 -5.29
CA GLN A 280 11.01 11.06 -4.83
C GLN A 280 12.54 11.10 -4.61
N ARG A 281 13.29 11.82 -5.46
CA ARG A 281 14.76 11.91 -5.33
C ARG A 281 15.20 12.77 -4.15
N TYR A 282 14.48 13.86 -3.88
CA TYR A 282 14.88 14.84 -2.86
C TYR A 282 14.14 14.70 -1.53
N MET A 283 13.18 13.78 -1.43
CA MET A 283 12.42 13.56 -0.21
C MET A 283 13.18 12.65 0.76
N PRO A 284 13.51 13.11 1.98
CA PRO A 284 14.13 12.27 2.99
C PRO A 284 13.09 11.30 3.58
N TYR A 285 13.37 10.00 3.52
CA TYR A 285 12.50 8.95 4.09
C TYR A 285 12.31 9.09 5.61
N GLU A 286 13.26 9.69 6.32
CA GLU A 286 13.21 9.95 7.78
C GLU A 286 11.99 10.80 8.20
N TRP A 287 11.59 11.76 7.36
CA TRP A 287 10.39 12.56 7.60
C TRP A 287 9.14 11.68 7.58
N ILE A 288 9.08 10.72 6.66
CA ILE A 288 7.96 9.80 6.56
C ILE A 288 7.99 8.86 7.78
N TYR A 289 9.13 8.24 8.09
CA TYR A 289 9.25 7.36 9.26
C TYR A 289 8.80 8.02 10.57
N SER A 290 9.15 9.29 10.78
CA SER A 290 8.72 10.05 11.97
C SER A 290 7.20 10.21 12.10
N LEU A 291 6.47 10.19 10.98
CA LEU A 291 5.00 10.28 10.96
C LEU A 291 4.33 8.93 11.24
N PHE A 292 5.00 7.81 10.92
CA PHE A 292 4.48 6.45 11.12
C PHE A 292 4.89 5.81 12.45
N GLY A 293 5.98 6.27 13.07
CA GLY A 293 6.50 5.74 14.33
C GLY A 293 5.82 6.26 15.61
N GLN A 294 4.82 7.13 15.50
CA GLN A 294 4.06 7.59 16.67
C GLN A 294 2.89 6.63 16.95
N GLU A 295 2.90 6.01 18.13
CA GLU A 295 1.78 5.16 18.62
C GLU A 295 0.50 5.96 18.92
N ASP A 296 0.50 7.27 18.67
CA ASP A 296 -0.62 8.14 18.96
C ASP A 296 -1.79 7.97 17.97
N PRO A 297 -3.05 7.99 18.45
CA PRO A 297 -4.23 8.02 17.60
C PRO A 297 -4.24 9.19 16.60
N LEU A 298 -3.49 10.27 16.88
CA LEU A 298 -3.37 11.45 16.01
C LEU A 298 -2.47 11.21 14.79
N SER A 299 -1.69 10.13 14.75
CA SER A 299 -0.84 9.75 13.61
C SER A 299 -1.61 9.74 12.28
N ILE A 300 -2.85 9.22 12.28
CA ILE A 300 -3.74 9.19 11.10
C ILE A 300 -3.97 10.59 10.54
N ILE A 301 -4.21 11.58 11.42
CA ILE A 301 -4.44 12.96 11.03
C ILE A 301 -3.14 13.55 10.48
N TRP A 302 -2.04 13.39 11.21
CA TRP A 302 -0.73 13.92 10.79
C TRP A 302 -0.28 13.35 9.45
N ILE A 303 -0.46 12.06 9.20
CA ILE A 303 -0.15 11.43 7.91
C ILE A 303 -1.08 11.94 6.82
N THR A 304 -2.38 12.06 7.09
CA THR A 304 -3.33 12.56 6.09
C THR A 304 -2.93 13.96 5.62
N PHE A 305 -2.61 14.87 6.55
CA PHE A 305 -2.12 16.21 6.19
C PHE A 305 -0.70 16.19 5.62
N GLY A 306 0.16 15.32 6.14
CA GLY A 306 1.53 15.11 5.68
C GLY A 306 1.59 14.64 4.23
N THR A 307 0.60 13.88 3.75
CA THR A 307 0.54 13.45 2.35
C THR A 307 0.25 14.59 1.35
N ILE A 308 -0.33 15.71 1.82
CA ILE A 308 -0.70 16.83 0.94
C ILE A 308 0.53 17.45 0.29
N PRO A 309 1.61 17.85 1.01
CA PRO A 309 2.81 18.39 0.36
C PRO A 309 3.62 17.34 -0.41
N ILE A 310 3.46 16.06 -0.08
CA ILE A 310 4.24 14.96 -0.67
C ILE A 310 3.69 14.60 -2.06
N PHE A 311 2.40 14.84 -2.32
CA PHE A 311 1.79 14.67 -3.64
C PHE A 311 2.08 13.31 -4.29
N LEU A 312 1.81 12.26 -3.53
CA LEU A 312 2.15 10.90 -3.91
C LEU A 312 1.26 10.38 -5.02
N HIS A 313 1.89 9.71 -5.99
CA HIS A 313 1.16 8.91 -6.96
C HIS A 313 0.74 7.57 -6.35
N GLN A 314 -0.36 6.99 -6.85
CA GLN A 314 -0.91 5.72 -6.36
C GLN A 314 0.04 4.52 -6.43
N ILE A 315 0.99 4.52 -7.37
CA ILE A 315 2.03 3.49 -7.49
C ILE A 315 3.07 3.70 -6.38
N SER A 316 3.68 4.89 -6.34
CA SER A 316 4.70 5.26 -5.35
C SER A 316 4.22 5.09 -3.91
N ALA A 317 2.94 5.37 -3.61
CA ALA A 317 2.37 5.18 -2.28
C ALA A 317 2.44 3.71 -1.81
N SER A 318 2.28 2.74 -2.69
CA SER A 318 2.34 1.31 -2.35
C SER A 318 3.78 0.89 -2.02
N SER A 319 4.72 1.25 -2.90
CA SER A 319 6.13 0.89 -2.76
C SER A 319 6.78 1.57 -1.56
N ILE A 320 6.48 2.86 -1.32
CA ILE A 320 6.96 3.57 -0.12
C ILE A 320 6.40 2.93 1.15
N LEU A 321 5.11 2.56 1.18
CA LEU A 321 4.54 1.90 2.35
C LEU A 321 5.16 0.51 2.60
N TYR A 322 5.48 -0.23 1.54
CA TYR A 322 6.20 -1.50 1.66
C TYR A 322 7.57 -1.31 2.33
N HIS A 323 8.36 -0.35 1.86
CA HIS A 323 9.64 -0.01 2.47
C HIS A 323 9.51 0.44 3.94
N ILE A 324 8.43 1.17 4.27
CA ILE A 324 8.14 1.56 5.65
C ILE A 324 7.78 0.34 6.50
N LYS A 325 6.90 -0.52 6.02
CA LYS A 325 6.51 -1.76 6.72
C LYS A 325 7.71 -2.67 6.96
N SER A 326 8.65 -2.75 6.02
CA SER A 326 9.85 -3.58 6.14
C SER A 326 10.94 -2.96 7.02
N SER A 327 10.99 -1.63 7.15
CA SER A 327 12.06 -0.91 7.87
C SER A 327 11.68 -0.50 9.29
N LEU A 328 10.40 -0.59 9.67
CA LEU A 328 9.95 -0.25 11.02
C LEU A 328 10.28 -1.37 12.02
N ASP A 329 10.98 -1.01 13.09
CA ASP A 329 11.33 -1.89 14.20
C ASP A 329 10.11 -2.29 15.07
N SER A 330 9.02 -1.52 14.98
CA SER A 330 7.77 -1.70 15.74
C SER A 330 6.55 -1.88 14.82
N THR A 331 5.42 -2.31 15.40
CA THR A 331 4.17 -2.52 14.66
C THR A 331 3.63 -1.19 14.12
N MET A 332 3.53 -1.07 12.78
CA MET A 332 2.97 0.11 12.13
C MET A 332 1.47 0.26 12.42
N ASN A 333 1.02 1.48 12.71
CA ASN A 333 -0.41 1.77 12.79
C ASN A 333 -1.07 1.55 11.41
N GLY A 334 -1.97 0.58 11.31
CA GLY A 334 -2.60 0.18 10.05
C GLY A 334 -3.49 1.26 9.45
N GLY A 335 -4.21 2.02 10.29
CA GLY A 335 -5.00 3.18 9.88
C GLY A 335 -4.14 4.29 9.27
N ALA A 336 -2.96 4.53 9.84
CA ALA A 336 -1.95 5.43 9.30
C ALA A 336 -1.46 4.97 7.91
N GLY A 337 -1.17 3.68 7.74
CA GLY A 337 -0.87 3.07 6.45
C GLY A 337 -1.98 3.27 5.42
N LEU A 338 -3.23 3.03 5.81
CA LEU A 338 -4.37 3.21 4.91
C LEU A 338 -4.57 4.68 4.54
N ALA A 339 -4.47 5.59 5.50
CA ALA A 339 -4.57 7.04 5.28
C ALA A 339 -3.52 7.52 4.28
N PHE A 340 -2.32 6.97 4.33
CA PHE A 340 -1.27 7.24 3.35
C PHE A 340 -1.62 6.71 1.96
N LEU A 341 -2.09 5.45 1.86
CA LEU A 341 -2.44 4.81 0.59
C LEU A 341 -3.59 5.49 -0.15
N ILE A 342 -4.55 6.07 0.57
CA ILE A 342 -5.70 6.73 -0.06
C ILE A 342 -5.60 8.26 -0.05
N GLY A 343 -5.04 8.86 0.99
CA GLY A 343 -4.90 10.31 1.13
C GLY A 343 -3.91 10.91 0.14
N GLY A 344 -2.75 10.26 -0.07
CA GLY A 344 -1.73 10.72 -1.01
C GLY A 344 -2.25 10.80 -2.46
N PRO A 345 -2.73 9.70 -3.04
CA PRO A 345 -3.13 9.70 -4.45
C PRO A 345 -4.31 10.61 -4.79
N VAL A 346 -5.26 10.77 -3.87
CA VAL A 346 -6.43 11.64 -4.07
C VAL A 346 -6.06 13.12 -4.04
N THR A 347 -4.98 13.48 -3.34
CA THR A 347 -4.46 14.84 -3.20
C THR A 347 -3.31 15.15 -4.16
N ALA A 348 -2.97 14.24 -5.08
CA ALA A 348 -1.84 14.36 -6.00
C ALA A 348 -1.86 15.65 -6.85
N LEU A 349 -0.67 16.24 -7.07
CA LEU A 349 -0.48 17.50 -7.79
C LEU A 349 -1.19 17.58 -9.14
N PRO A 350 -1.04 16.58 -10.05
CA PRO A 350 -1.66 16.67 -11.38
C PRO A 350 -3.18 16.81 -11.29
N THR A 351 -3.80 16.08 -10.36
CA THR A 351 -5.24 16.15 -10.10
C THR A 351 -5.62 17.52 -9.54
N MET A 352 -4.89 18.01 -8.54
CA MET A 352 -5.17 19.31 -7.91
C MET A 352 -5.01 20.49 -8.88
N ILE A 353 -3.96 20.47 -9.68
CA ILE A 353 -3.71 21.46 -10.74
C ILE A 353 -4.88 21.48 -11.73
N MET A 354 -5.31 20.32 -12.18
CA MET A 354 -6.40 20.23 -13.12
C MET A 354 -7.73 20.70 -12.50
N PHE A 355 -7.99 20.38 -11.23
CA PHE A 355 -9.16 20.89 -10.52
C PHE A 355 -9.14 22.42 -10.41
N TRP A 356 -8.00 23.00 -10.04
CA TRP A 356 -7.85 24.45 -9.86
C TRP A 356 -7.96 25.23 -11.18
N THR A 357 -7.53 24.63 -12.29
CA THR A 357 -7.58 25.26 -13.62
C THR A 357 -8.97 25.18 -14.25
N ILE A 358 -9.77 24.16 -13.93
CA ILE A 358 -11.06 23.88 -14.57
C ILE A 358 -12.24 24.35 -13.72
N PHE A 359 -12.21 24.08 -12.41
CA PHE A 359 -13.32 24.34 -11.50
C PHE A 359 -13.09 25.59 -10.67
N ARG A 360 -14.17 26.24 -10.25
CA ARG A 360 -14.08 27.40 -9.34
C ARG A 360 -13.42 26.96 -8.03
N LYS A 361 -12.65 27.86 -7.40
CA LYS A 361 -11.94 27.61 -6.12
C LYS A 361 -12.81 26.94 -5.05
N ARG A 362 -14.11 27.29 -5.00
CA ARG A 362 -15.08 26.68 -4.05
C ARG A 362 -15.23 25.17 -4.23
N VAL A 363 -15.20 24.67 -5.47
CA VAL A 363 -15.30 23.24 -5.79
C VAL A 363 -14.01 22.52 -5.46
N PHE A 364 -12.87 23.15 -5.73
CA PHE A 364 -11.55 22.64 -5.33
C PHE A 364 -11.46 22.41 -3.82
N PHE A 365 -11.82 23.42 -3.01
CA PHE A 365 -11.79 23.27 -1.56
C PHE A 365 -12.82 22.26 -1.04
N LEU A 366 -13.99 22.19 -1.67
CA LEU A 366 -14.98 21.15 -1.34
C LEU A 366 -14.41 19.76 -1.61
N TYR A 367 -13.81 19.53 -2.78
CA TYR A 367 -13.16 18.26 -3.11
C TYR A 367 -12.10 17.91 -2.06
N MET A 368 -11.21 18.84 -1.72
CA MET A 368 -10.15 18.61 -0.73
C MET A 368 -10.71 18.26 0.65
N ILE A 369 -11.68 19.03 1.16
CA ILE A 369 -12.27 18.78 2.47
C ILE A 369 -12.97 17.41 2.51
N VAL A 370 -13.72 17.07 1.46
CA VAL A 370 -14.43 15.79 1.37
C VAL A 370 -13.45 14.63 1.32
N CYS A 371 -12.38 14.76 0.54
CA CYS A 371 -11.35 13.72 0.44
C CYS A 371 -10.59 13.54 1.75
N LEU A 372 -10.14 14.64 2.38
CA LEU A 372 -9.42 14.58 3.66
C LEU A 372 -10.29 14.03 4.78
N ALA A 373 -11.52 14.54 4.92
CA ALA A 373 -12.45 14.06 5.95
C ALA A 373 -12.83 12.59 5.72
N GLY A 374 -13.05 12.20 4.45
CA GLY A 374 -13.34 10.81 4.09
C GLY A 374 -12.16 9.88 4.38
N THR A 375 -10.94 10.29 4.05
CA THR A 375 -9.70 9.54 4.36
C THR A 375 -9.57 9.34 5.86
N ILE A 376 -9.70 10.40 6.66
CA ILE A 376 -9.59 10.33 8.12
C ILE A 376 -10.67 9.40 8.69
N MET A 377 -11.93 9.55 8.25
CA MET A 377 -13.05 8.74 8.72
C MET A 377 -12.86 7.25 8.39
N ILE A 378 -12.45 6.94 7.16
CA ILE A 378 -12.22 5.57 6.71
C ILE A 378 -11.00 4.98 7.43
N ALA A 379 -9.93 5.73 7.60
CA ALA A 379 -8.72 5.27 8.29
C ALA A 379 -8.97 4.99 9.78
N TYR A 380 -9.69 5.85 10.50
CA TYR A 380 -10.09 5.56 11.89
C TYR A 380 -11.07 4.39 11.98
N GLY A 381 -12.06 4.34 11.08
CA GLY A 381 -12.97 3.20 11.01
C GLY A 381 -12.20 1.91 10.80
N PHE A 382 -11.26 1.91 9.87
CA PHE A 382 -10.38 0.78 9.61
C PHE A 382 -9.51 0.40 10.81
N GLN A 383 -8.88 1.38 11.46
CA GLN A 383 -8.08 1.15 12.66
C GLN A 383 -8.90 0.51 13.79
N TYR A 384 -10.16 0.91 13.96
CA TYR A 384 -11.03 0.38 15.02
C TYR A 384 -11.62 -1.00 14.68
N PHE A 385 -12.01 -1.23 13.42
CA PHE A 385 -12.73 -2.44 13.01
C PHE A 385 -11.83 -3.58 12.53
N VAL A 386 -10.60 -3.31 12.08
CA VAL A 386 -9.74 -4.32 11.43
C VAL A 386 -8.40 -4.54 12.11
N PHE A 387 -7.78 -3.49 12.65
CA PHE A 387 -6.49 -3.61 13.34
C PHE A 387 -6.66 -3.81 14.84
N THR A 388 -5.98 -4.81 15.40
CA THR A 388 -5.76 -4.90 16.84
C THR A 388 -4.54 -4.01 17.17
N PRO A 389 -4.63 -3.09 18.15
CA PRO A 389 -3.48 -2.31 18.57
C PRO A 389 -2.28 -3.22 18.89
N HIS A 390 -1.10 -2.83 18.42
CA HIS A 390 0.18 -3.51 18.67
C HIS A 390 0.31 -4.92 18.07
N VAL A 391 -0.43 -5.25 17.01
CA VAL A 391 -0.26 -6.51 16.26
C VAL A 391 0.00 -6.19 14.80
N ASP A 392 1.08 -6.71 14.23
CA ASP A 392 1.34 -6.68 12.79
C ASP A 392 0.49 -7.75 12.09
N THR A 393 -0.79 -7.44 11.91
CA THR A 393 -1.76 -8.37 11.28
C THR A 393 -1.36 -8.74 9.85
N GLY A 394 -0.50 -7.96 9.19
CA GLY A 394 0.01 -8.24 7.86
C GLY A 394 1.27 -9.11 7.83
N ASN A 395 1.70 -9.70 8.95
CA ASN A 395 2.77 -10.67 9.00
C ASN A 395 2.25 -12.07 8.61
N PRO A 396 2.94 -12.84 7.74
CA PRO A 396 2.48 -14.17 7.34
C PRO A 396 2.23 -15.13 8.50
N VAL A 397 2.93 -15.00 9.63
CA VAL A 397 2.70 -15.86 10.82
C VAL A 397 1.28 -15.74 11.37
N PHE A 398 0.61 -14.60 11.17
CA PHE A 398 -0.76 -14.35 11.63
C PHE A 398 -1.82 -14.51 10.54
N GLN A 399 -1.44 -15.02 9.37
CA GLN A 399 -2.35 -15.12 8.25
C GLN A 399 -3.58 -15.99 8.59
N GLY A 400 -4.77 -15.37 8.57
CA GLY A 400 -6.03 -16.02 8.92
C GLY A 400 -6.16 -16.45 10.39
N VAL A 401 -5.30 -15.96 11.30
CA VAL A 401 -5.35 -16.20 12.75
C VAL A 401 -6.14 -15.07 13.41
N ARG A 402 -7.19 -15.41 14.16
CA ARG A 402 -8.03 -14.42 14.85
C ARG A 402 -7.58 -14.17 16.26
N SER A 403 -7.33 -15.26 16.96
CA SER A 403 -6.89 -15.23 18.33
C SER A 403 -6.02 -16.44 18.63
N ILE A 404 -5.09 -16.21 19.53
CA ILE A 404 -4.15 -17.21 20.02
C ILE A 404 -4.29 -17.31 21.53
N SER A 405 -3.86 -18.43 22.08
CA SER A 405 -3.78 -18.56 23.53
C SER A 405 -2.75 -17.57 24.08
N GLY A 406 -3.16 -16.77 25.06
CA GLY A 406 -2.26 -15.87 25.78
C GLY A 406 -1.51 -16.61 26.87
N GLY A 407 -2.19 -16.80 28.01
CA GLY A 407 -1.59 -17.44 29.17
C GLY A 407 -0.56 -16.54 29.85
N THR A 408 0.48 -17.15 30.42
CA THR A 408 1.63 -16.41 30.97
C THR A 408 2.78 -16.45 29.98
N SER A 409 3.38 -15.31 29.70
CA SER A 409 4.48 -15.19 28.75
C SER A 409 5.54 -14.23 29.26
N ALA A 410 6.78 -14.42 28.79
CA ALA A 410 7.83 -13.43 28.98
C ALA A 410 7.60 -12.20 28.07
N VAL A 411 8.30 -11.10 28.34
CA VAL A 411 8.31 -9.91 27.47
C VAL A 411 9.51 -9.95 26.55
N ILE A 412 9.28 -9.90 25.25
CA ILE A 412 10.31 -9.78 24.22
C ILE A 412 10.72 -8.31 24.12
N THR A 413 12.00 -8.08 24.35
CA THR A 413 12.69 -6.80 24.20
C THR A 413 13.83 -6.94 23.20
N LYS A 414 14.18 -5.82 22.56
CA LYS A 414 15.24 -5.75 21.56
C LYS A 414 16.50 -5.19 22.23
N GLU A 415 17.59 -5.95 22.28
CA GLU A 415 18.83 -5.52 22.99
C GLU A 415 19.60 -4.44 22.23
N ARG A 416 19.41 -4.35 20.90
CA ARG A 416 20.06 -3.37 20.02
C ARG A 416 19.06 -2.85 19.01
N ASN A 417 19.32 -1.71 18.38
CA ASN A 417 18.50 -1.25 17.25
C ASN A 417 18.81 -2.05 15.96
N ASP A 418 18.78 -3.37 16.07
CA ASP A 418 19.08 -4.33 15.03
C ASP A 418 17.93 -4.44 14.02
N ARG A 419 18.16 -3.98 12.79
CA ARG A 419 17.11 -3.89 11.77
C ARG A 419 16.55 -5.23 11.32
N HIS A 420 17.20 -6.33 11.69
CA HIS A 420 16.76 -7.68 11.32
C HIS A 420 15.66 -8.22 12.24
N VAL A 421 15.54 -7.70 13.48
CA VAL A 421 14.51 -8.11 14.44
C VAL A 421 13.28 -7.21 14.32
N ARG A 422 12.13 -7.84 14.10
CA ARG A 422 10.82 -7.21 14.01
C ARG A 422 9.87 -7.79 15.05
N VAL A 423 9.35 -6.95 15.94
CA VAL A 423 8.31 -7.36 16.90
C VAL A 423 6.97 -7.39 16.17
N VAL A 424 6.33 -8.56 16.10
CA VAL A 424 5.12 -8.77 15.30
C VAL A 424 3.85 -8.76 16.14
N MET A 425 3.95 -8.99 17.44
CA MET A 425 2.83 -8.89 18.37
C MET A 425 3.32 -8.37 19.72
N ASP A 426 2.73 -7.27 20.18
CA ASP A 426 3.16 -6.50 21.35
C ASP A 426 1.97 -5.97 22.19
N PRO A 427 1.10 -6.84 22.74
CA PRO A 427 -0.10 -6.42 23.44
C PRO A 427 0.25 -5.58 24.69
N GLY A 428 0.15 -4.26 24.57
CA GLY A 428 0.40 -3.29 25.64
C GLY A 428 1.88 -2.98 25.91
N GLY A 429 2.76 -3.08 24.90
CA GLY A 429 4.19 -2.74 25.03
C GLY A 429 5.01 -3.79 25.78
N LYS A 430 4.56 -5.04 25.74
CA LYS A 430 5.07 -6.21 26.46
C LYS A 430 5.42 -7.39 25.54
N GLY A 431 5.85 -7.10 24.31
CA GLY A 431 6.42 -7.97 23.26
C GLY A 431 6.16 -9.46 23.42
N LEU A 432 5.28 -10.03 22.62
CA LEU A 432 4.90 -11.44 22.74
C LEU A 432 5.59 -12.33 21.70
N ILE A 433 5.69 -11.85 20.45
CA ILE A 433 6.22 -12.59 19.32
C ILE A 433 7.10 -11.65 18.49
N ALA A 434 8.26 -12.13 18.06
CA ALA A 434 9.15 -11.43 17.15
C ALA A 434 9.67 -12.36 16.05
N THR A 435 10.09 -11.78 14.93
CA THR A 435 10.72 -12.48 13.81
C THR A 435 12.06 -11.84 13.50
N TYR A 436 13.06 -12.64 13.17
CA TYR A 436 14.35 -12.21 12.65
C TYR A 436 14.53 -12.73 11.23
N THR A 437 14.95 -11.86 10.32
CA THR A 437 15.25 -12.22 8.93
C THR A 437 16.49 -11.47 8.45
N ASN A 438 17.43 -12.21 7.86
CA ASN A 438 18.62 -11.62 7.26
C ASN A 438 18.93 -12.26 5.90
N SER A 439 18.08 -11.94 4.91
CA SER A 439 18.17 -12.49 3.55
C SER A 439 19.39 -12.01 2.77
N ILE A 440 20.05 -10.92 3.19
CA ILE A 440 21.22 -10.34 2.51
C ILE A 440 22.48 -11.17 2.81
N GLU A 441 22.59 -11.67 4.04
CA GLU A 441 23.74 -12.49 4.48
C GLU A 441 23.49 -14.00 4.29
N GLY A 442 22.31 -14.39 3.82
CA GLY A 442 21.95 -15.79 3.58
C GLY A 442 21.60 -16.58 4.84
N GLN A 443 21.42 -15.90 5.98
CA GLN A 443 21.00 -16.53 7.23
C GLN A 443 19.51 -16.87 7.19
N GLY A 444 19.16 -18.00 7.82
CA GLY A 444 17.78 -18.46 7.92
C GLY A 444 16.89 -17.56 8.78
N GLY A 445 15.58 -17.71 8.63
CA GLY A 445 14.61 -16.99 9.44
C GLY A 445 14.52 -17.54 10.87
N VAL A 446 14.36 -16.65 11.87
CA VAL A 446 14.13 -17.06 13.26
C VAL A 446 12.82 -16.48 13.78
N VAL A 447 12.01 -17.30 14.45
CA VAL A 447 10.79 -16.84 15.16
C VAL A 447 11.02 -16.95 16.67
N PHE A 448 10.66 -15.92 17.41
CA PHE A 448 10.69 -15.87 18.87
C PHE A 448 9.27 -15.84 19.40
N ASP A 449 8.92 -16.78 20.27
CA ASP A 449 7.62 -16.82 20.92
C ASP A 449 7.80 -16.95 22.43
N SER A 450 7.15 -16.07 23.19
CA SER A 450 7.25 -16.03 24.65
C SER A 450 6.22 -16.90 25.37
N GLY A 451 5.27 -17.51 24.65
CA GLY A 451 4.14 -18.25 25.21
C GLY A 451 4.18 -19.75 24.91
N SER A 452 5.02 -20.51 25.62
CA SER A 452 5.12 -21.98 25.45
C SER A 452 3.79 -22.74 25.57
N GLU A 453 2.86 -22.28 26.41
CA GLU A 453 1.55 -22.93 26.60
C GLU A 453 0.76 -23.08 25.29
N ARG A 454 0.97 -22.23 24.28
CA ARG A 454 0.22 -22.29 23.01
C ARG A 454 0.63 -23.44 22.10
N PHE A 455 1.78 -24.06 22.36
CA PHE A 455 2.31 -25.18 21.57
C PHE A 455 2.12 -26.53 22.27
N LEU A 456 1.80 -26.51 23.57
CA LEU A 456 1.84 -27.69 24.43
C LEU A 456 0.44 -28.15 24.86
N GLY A 457 0.26 -29.47 24.96
CA GLY A 457 -0.95 -30.09 25.48
C GLY A 457 -2.26 -29.64 24.80
N SER A 458 -3.35 -29.62 25.56
CA SER A 458 -4.69 -29.26 25.05
C SER A 458 -4.86 -27.78 24.70
N ALA A 459 -3.91 -26.92 25.08
CA ALA A 459 -3.96 -25.50 24.74
C ALA A 459 -3.54 -25.24 23.28
N ALA A 460 -2.76 -26.13 22.67
CA ALA A 460 -2.46 -26.09 21.24
C ALA A 460 -3.71 -26.25 20.35
N ASP A 461 -4.74 -26.92 20.87
CA ASP A 461 -6.03 -27.12 20.17
C ASP A 461 -7.04 -26.00 20.41
N ARG A 462 -6.70 -24.98 21.21
CA ARG A 462 -7.59 -23.84 21.51
C ARG A 462 -7.38 -22.69 20.53
N TYR A 463 -8.46 -21.96 20.27
CA TYR A 463 -8.48 -20.81 19.36
C TYR A 463 -7.90 -21.18 17.98
N ASP A 464 -7.10 -20.31 17.37
CA ASP A 464 -6.44 -20.56 16.09
C ASP A 464 -4.96 -20.97 16.24
N ASN A 465 -4.56 -21.51 17.40
CA ASN A 465 -3.17 -21.91 17.68
C ASN A 465 -2.61 -22.89 16.64
N SER A 466 -3.38 -23.91 16.24
CA SER A 466 -2.95 -24.87 15.21
C SER A 466 -2.68 -24.22 13.84
N ARG A 467 -3.44 -23.18 13.49
CA ARG A 467 -3.21 -22.39 12.27
C ARG A 467 -1.97 -21.51 12.42
N TYR A 468 -1.82 -20.85 13.56
CA TYR A 468 -0.62 -20.06 13.87
C TYR A 468 0.66 -20.90 13.80
N ILE A 469 0.67 -22.10 14.37
CA ILE A 469 1.82 -23.01 14.34
C ILE A 469 2.17 -23.45 12.91
N ARG A 470 1.15 -23.74 12.08
CA ARG A 470 1.36 -24.02 10.65
C ARG A 470 1.93 -22.84 9.89
N ASN A 471 1.44 -21.63 10.17
CA ASN A 471 1.97 -20.42 9.55
C ASN A 471 3.43 -20.19 9.94
N ILE A 472 3.82 -20.45 11.19
CA ILE A 472 5.24 -20.43 11.61
C ILE A 472 6.06 -21.42 10.77
N ALA A 473 5.62 -22.68 10.66
CA ALA A 473 6.33 -23.69 9.89
C ALA A 473 6.52 -23.29 8.42
N ALA A 474 5.45 -22.75 7.79
CA ALA A 474 5.48 -22.27 6.42
C ALA A 474 6.39 -21.05 6.25
N TRP A 475 6.34 -20.10 7.19
CA TRP A 475 7.18 -18.90 7.15
C TRP A 475 8.66 -19.24 7.34
N LEU A 476 8.99 -20.12 8.29
CA LEU A 476 10.36 -20.60 8.49
C LEU A 476 10.88 -21.32 7.26
N GLU A 477 10.03 -22.09 6.57
CA GLU A 477 10.39 -22.77 5.31
C GLU A 477 10.61 -21.77 4.16
N GLU A 478 9.79 -20.73 4.04
CA GLU A 478 9.95 -19.70 3.01
C GLU A 478 11.22 -18.86 3.20
N ASN A 479 11.66 -18.71 4.46
CA ASN A 479 12.91 -18.04 4.81
C ASN A 479 14.10 -19.02 4.92
N ASN A 480 13.91 -20.27 4.50
CA ASN A 480 14.98 -21.27 4.47
C ASN A 480 15.69 -21.23 3.12
N VAL A 481 17.02 -21.20 3.15
CA VAL A 481 17.87 -21.18 1.95
C VAL A 481 18.56 -22.53 1.71
N SER A 482 18.40 -23.50 2.62
CA SER A 482 19.01 -24.83 2.58
C SER A 482 18.39 -25.75 1.52
N GLU A 483 19.18 -26.73 1.05
CA GLU A 483 18.71 -27.80 0.16
C GLU A 483 17.77 -28.80 0.87
N SER A 484 17.87 -28.90 2.20
CA SER A 484 16.93 -29.66 3.01
C SER A 484 15.59 -28.92 3.08
N SER A 485 14.49 -29.59 2.70
CA SER A 485 13.16 -28.99 2.76
C SER A 485 12.21 -29.82 3.62
N LYS A 486 11.35 -29.11 4.35
CA LYS A 486 10.22 -29.64 5.10
C LYS A 486 10.55 -30.70 6.17
N LYS A 487 11.70 -30.61 6.83
CA LYS A 487 12.05 -31.48 7.97
C LYS A 487 12.21 -30.64 9.23
N ILE A 488 11.35 -30.88 10.22
CA ILE A 488 11.32 -30.13 11.48
C ILE A 488 11.84 -31.01 12.60
N LEU A 489 12.88 -30.55 13.30
CA LEU A 489 13.31 -31.12 14.57
C LEU A 489 12.72 -30.31 15.72
N ILE A 490 11.90 -30.94 16.56
CA ILE A 490 11.38 -30.35 17.79
C ILE A 490 12.25 -30.85 18.95
N TYR A 491 13.04 -29.94 19.52
CA TYR A 491 13.93 -30.20 20.65
C TYR A 491 13.36 -29.59 21.92
N ASN A 492 13.00 -30.44 22.89
CA ASN A 492 12.56 -29.98 24.21
C ASN A 492 13.77 -29.89 25.16
N ALA A 493 14.19 -28.67 25.47
CA ALA A 493 15.33 -28.39 26.35
C ALA A 493 14.97 -28.42 27.84
N GLY A 494 13.71 -28.68 28.21
CA GLY A 494 13.26 -28.76 29.60
C GLY A 494 12.38 -29.97 29.91
N ASP A 495 11.96 -30.09 31.17
CA ASP A 495 11.18 -31.22 31.70
C ASP A 495 9.65 -31.12 31.43
N GLY A 496 9.28 -30.45 30.33
CA GLY A 496 7.91 -30.02 30.03
C GLY A 496 6.97 -31.09 29.44
N GLN A 497 5.67 -30.77 29.38
CA GLN A 497 4.67 -31.57 28.66
C GLN A 497 5.04 -31.72 27.18
N GLY A 498 4.72 -32.88 26.59
CA GLY A 498 4.97 -33.13 25.18
C GLY A 498 4.22 -32.17 24.25
N PHE A 499 4.82 -31.90 23.10
CA PHE A 499 4.20 -31.13 22.02
C PHE A 499 2.89 -31.79 21.57
N SER A 500 1.91 -30.99 21.14
CA SER A 500 0.59 -31.53 20.81
C SER A 500 0.63 -32.47 19.60
N ARG A 501 0.13 -33.71 19.79
CA ARG A 501 0.06 -34.73 18.73
C ARG A 501 -0.84 -34.31 17.56
N SER A 502 -1.97 -33.66 17.84
CA SER A 502 -2.88 -33.17 16.79
C SER A 502 -2.21 -32.13 15.88
N THR A 503 -1.30 -31.33 16.45
CA THR A 503 -0.57 -30.29 15.70
C THR A 503 0.52 -30.92 14.83
N ILE A 504 1.21 -31.95 15.33
CA ILE A 504 2.16 -32.75 14.54
C ILE A 504 1.42 -33.41 13.37
N GLU A 505 0.31 -34.10 13.64
CA GLU A 505 -0.50 -34.74 12.61
C GLU A 505 -0.98 -33.73 11.56
N SER A 506 -1.30 -32.49 11.96
CA SER A 506 -1.67 -31.44 11.03
C SER A 506 -0.51 -31.01 10.13
N LEU A 507 0.70 -30.82 10.68
CA LEU A 507 1.90 -30.45 9.93
C LEU A 507 2.32 -31.55 8.94
N GLU A 508 2.24 -32.81 9.38
CA GLU A 508 2.63 -33.96 8.55
C GLU A 508 1.61 -34.23 7.44
N ASN A 509 0.32 -34.30 7.76
CA ASN A 509 -0.70 -34.70 6.79
C ASN A 509 -1.17 -33.56 5.89
N SER A 510 -1.20 -32.31 6.37
CA SER A 510 -1.75 -31.20 5.59
C SER A 510 -0.68 -30.48 4.77
N ASP A 511 0.50 -30.25 5.37
CA ASP A 511 1.52 -29.38 4.81
C ASP A 511 2.76 -30.15 4.30
N GLY A 512 2.83 -31.45 4.61
CA GLY A 512 3.84 -32.38 4.13
C GLY A 512 5.19 -32.24 4.83
N PHE A 513 5.21 -31.74 6.07
CA PHE A 513 6.41 -31.72 6.90
C PHE A 513 6.71 -33.12 7.45
N LYS A 514 7.97 -33.45 7.64
CA LYS A 514 8.38 -34.60 8.45
C LYS A 514 8.84 -34.05 9.81
N VAL A 515 8.16 -34.45 10.88
CA VAL A 515 8.44 -33.91 12.22
C VAL A 515 9.11 -34.99 13.07
N GLU A 516 10.24 -34.64 13.67
CA GLU A 516 10.95 -35.49 14.62
C GLU A 516 10.94 -34.82 16.00
N LEU A 517 10.55 -35.57 17.03
CA LEU A 517 10.62 -35.11 18.41
C LEU A 517 11.81 -35.75 19.12
N THR A 518 12.53 -34.92 19.87
CA THR A 518 13.60 -35.34 20.75
C THR A 518 13.60 -34.48 22.01
N ASP A 519 14.17 -34.99 23.09
CA ASP A 519 14.34 -34.25 24.34
C ASP A 519 15.77 -34.40 24.87
N ARG A 520 16.07 -33.64 25.92
CA ARG A 520 17.38 -33.66 26.57
C ARG A 520 17.70 -34.98 27.29
N LYS A 521 16.72 -35.86 27.53
CA LYS A 521 16.93 -37.19 28.14
C LYS A 521 17.39 -38.20 27.09
N GLU A 522 16.86 -38.11 25.88
CA GLU A 522 17.23 -38.96 24.75
C GLU A 522 18.49 -38.45 24.05
N ASN A 523 18.62 -37.13 23.86
CA ASN A 523 19.77 -36.48 23.24
C ASN A 523 20.28 -35.32 24.14
N PRO A 524 21.31 -35.59 24.96
CA PRO A 524 21.80 -34.63 25.96
C PRO A 524 22.32 -33.31 25.39
N GLU A 525 22.83 -33.33 24.16
CA GLU A 525 23.39 -32.16 23.46
C GLU A 525 22.85 -32.06 22.04
N VAL A 526 22.61 -30.83 21.58
CA VAL A 526 22.27 -30.55 20.18
C VAL A 526 23.53 -30.64 19.32
N SER A 527 23.77 -31.80 18.70
CA SER A 527 24.95 -32.05 17.86
C SER A 527 24.72 -31.73 16.39
N GLU A 528 25.81 -31.53 15.63
CA GLU A 528 25.74 -31.32 14.18
C GLU A 528 25.06 -32.48 13.45
N SER A 529 25.35 -33.73 13.84
CA SER A 529 24.75 -34.91 13.22
C SER A 529 23.23 -34.96 13.38
N LEU A 530 22.71 -34.36 14.46
CA LEU A 530 21.29 -34.29 14.72
C LEU A 530 20.61 -33.22 13.85
N LEU A 531 21.33 -32.15 13.48
CA LEU A 531 20.79 -31.03 12.71
C LEU A 531 21.02 -31.14 11.20
N ASP A 532 21.97 -31.96 10.75
CA ASP A 532 22.41 -32.04 9.36
C ASP A 532 21.24 -32.36 8.41
N GLU A 533 20.37 -33.28 8.83
CA GLU A 533 19.22 -33.73 8.04
C GLU A 533 18.01 -32.79 8.06
N HIS A 534 17.94 -31.83 8.99
CA HIS A 534 16.74 -31.02 9.23
C HIS A 534 16.88 -29.62 8.65
N SER A 535 15.76 -29.11 8.16
CA SER A 535 15.67 -27.77 7.60
C SER A 535 15.25 -26.76 8.67
N GLN A 536 14.53 -27.20 9.70
CA GLN A 536 14.05 -26.37 10.79
C GLN A 536 14.38 -26.96 12.15
N LEU A 537 14.77 -26.10 13.09
CA LEU A 537 15.00 -26.46 14.49
C LEU A 537 14.05 -25.68 15.41
N TRP A 538 13.19 -26.37 16.14
CA TRP A 538 12.25 -25.77 17.08
C TRP A 538 12.65 -26.11 18.50
N ILE A 539 13.12 -25.11 19.25
CA ILE A 539 13.64 -25.27 20.60
C ILE A 539 12.64 -24.72 21.60
N PHE A 540 12.20 -25.60 22.50
CA PHE A 540 11.31 -25.26 23.60
C PHE A 540 12.12 -25.23 24.90
N PHE A 541 12.30 -24.03 25.44
CA PHE A 541 12.91 -23.88 26.76
C PHE A 541 11.86 -24.13 27.84
N GLY A 542 12.20 -24.94 28.84
CA GLY A 542 11.37 -25.17 30.00
C GLY A 542 11.66 -24.19 31.14
N GLU A 543 11.48 -24.67 32.38
CA GLU A 543 11.89 -23.94 33.59
C GLU A 543 13.41 -23.70 33.58
N SER A 544 13.85 -22.48 33.91
CA SER A 544 15.27 -22.12 33.88
C SER A 544 16.05 -22.76 35.03
N THR A 545 16.40 -24.03 34.86
CA THR A 545 17.36 -24.76 35.68
C THR A 545 18.76 -24.67 35.07
N PRO A 546 19.85 -24.86 35.85
CA PRO A 546 21.21 -24.93 35.30
C PRO A 546 21.34 -25.98 34.18
N GLU A 547 20.56 -27.06 34.27
CA GLU A 547 20.50 -28.16 33.31
C GLU A 547 19.70 -27.84 32.05
N SER A 548 18.92 -26.76 32.02
CA SER A 548 18.18 -26.30 30.83
C SER A 548 18.99 -25.35 29.95
N ARG A 549 20.17 -24.91 30.40
CA ARG A 549 21.05 -24.00 29.66
C ARG A 549 21.81 -24.76 28.59
N LEU A 550 21.84 -24.19 27.39
CA LEU A 550 22.70 -24.65 26.30
C LEU A 550 24.16 -24.33 26.67
N SER A 551 25.04 -25.27 26.37
CA SER A 551 26.49 -25.10 26.45
C SER A 551 27.00 -24.20 25.32
N ASP A 552 28.21 -23.66 25.47
CA ASP A 552 28.82 -22.81 24.45
C ASP A 552 28.98 -23.53 23.11
N SER A 553 29.23 -24.85 23.13
CA SER A 553 29.31 -25.67 21.91
C SER A 553 27.95 -25.85 21.25
N GLU A 554 26.87 -26.06 22.02
CA GLU A 554 25.52 -26.13 21.46
C GLU A 554 25.11 -24.80 20.81
N LEU A 555 25.43 -23.67 21.45
CA LEU A 555 25.18 -22.34 20.89
C LEU A 555 25.94 -22.13 19.58
N GLU A 556 27.20 -22.55 19.49
CA GLU A 556 27.99 -22.48 18.26
C GLU A 556 27.37 -23.33 17.14
N THR A 557 26.96 -24.56 17.45
CA THR A 557 26.31 -25.47 16.49
C THR A 557 24.99 -24.91 15.98
N ILE A 558 24.15 -24.37 16.87
CA ILE A 558 22.85 -23.77 16.49
C ILE A 558 23.05 -22.48 15.70
N THR A 559 24.06 -21.68 16.04
CA THR A 559 24.38 -20.45 15.28
C THR A 559 24.82 -20.82 13.87
N ARG A 560 25.70 -21.82 13.73
CA ARG A 560 26.15 -22.31 12.42
C ARG A 560 24.99 -22.84 11.58
N PHE A 561 24.05 -23.56 12.20
CA PHE A 561 22.82 -24.00 11.54
C PHE A 561 22.03 -22.83 10.95
N SER A 562 21.91 -21.71 11.68
CA SER A 562 21.28 -20.49 11.17
C SER A 562 22.10 -19.83 10.05
N ASP A 563 23.43 -19.81 10.17
CA ASP A 563 24.36 -19.25 9.18
C ASP A 563 24.35 -20.03 7.86
N GLU A 564 24.05 -21.32 7.90
CA GLU A 564 23.83 -22.18 6.73
C GLU A 564 22.48 -21.92 6.02
N GLY A 565 21.70 -20.96 6.51
CA GLY A 565 20.43 -20.57 5.92
C GLY A 565 19.23 -21.38 6.41
N LYS A 566 19.40 -22.23 7.43
CA LYS A 566 18.32 -23.03 8.03
C LYS A 566 17.61 -22.25 9.13
N SER A 567 16.33 -22.55 9.36
CA SER A 567 15.43 -21.68 10.12
C SER A 567 15.15 -22.20 11.53
N ILE A 568 14.94 -21.30 12.50
CA ILE A 568 14.83 -21.66 13.92
C ILE A 568 13.55 -21.09 14.55
N LEU A 569 12.87 -21.88 15.39
CA LEU A 569 11.84 -21.40 16.32
C LEU A 569 12.38 -21.46 17.75
N ILE A 570 12.36 -20.33 18.47
CA ILE A 570 12.78 -20.22 19.85
C ILE A 570 11.58 -19.90 20.72
N VAL A 571 11.20 -20.83 21.58
CA VAL A 571 10.04 -20.66 22.48
C VAL A 571 10.51 -20.59 23.93
N SER A 572 10.17 -19.48 24.60
CA SER A 572 10.49 -19.29 26.01
C SER A 572 9.51 -20.03 26.93
N GLY A 573 10.07 -20.67 27.95
CA GLY A 573 9.32 -21.37 28.99
C GLY A 573 8.79 -20.44 30.06
N THR A 574 7.76 -20.90 30.79
CA THR A 574 7.27 -20.22 31.99
C THR A 574 7.96 -20.77 33.24
N ASP A 575 8.61 -19.91 34.03
CA ASP A 575 9.12 -20.26 35.36
C ASP A 575 7.95 -20.45 36.36
N ARG A 576 7.98 -21.50 37.19
CA ARG A 576 6.95 -21.79 38.22
C ARG A 576 6.79 -20.66 39.22
N ASN A 577 7.88 -19.99 39.59
CA ASN A 577 7.84 -18.84 40.50
C ASN A 577 7.64 -17.50 39.79
N ARG A 578 7.78 -17.44 38.45
CA ARG A 578 7.63 -16.23 37.63
C ARG A 578 8.50 -15.05 38.09
N THR A 579 9.61 -15.34 38.76
CA THR A 579 10.49 -14.35 39.39
C THR A 579 11.82 -14.19 38.68
N ASN A 580 12.29 -15.21 37.95
CA ASN A 580 13.59 -15.19 37.31
C ASN A 580 13.46 -14.93 35.80
N GLU A 581 14.37 -14.13 35.24
CA GLU A 581 14.47 -14.02 33.78
C GLU A 581 14.72 -15.40 33.15
N PRO A 582 14.15 -15.71 31.98
CA PRO A 582 14.34 -16.98 31.27
C PRO A 582 15.75 -17.07 30.67
N ALA A 583 16.74 -17.23 31.55
CA ALA A 583 18.16 -17.19 31.24
C ALA A 583 18.60 -18.24 30.23
N ALA A 584 17.92 -19.40 30.18
CA ALA A 584 18.21 -20.45 29.20
C ALA A 584 17.87 -20.01 27.76
N ALA A 585 16.70 -19.41 27.55
CA ALA A 585 16.29 -18.89 26.25
C ALA A 585 17.12 -17.67 25.83
N ASN A 586 17.48 -16.80 26.80
CA ASN A 586 18.28 -15.59 26.54
C ASN A 586 19.70 -15.89 26.06
N GLY A 587 20.28 -17.04 26.41
CA GLY A 587 21.60 -17.44 25.90
C GLY A 587 21.63 -17.57 24.37
N LEU A 588 20.55 -18.09 23.78
CA LEU A 588 20.41 -18.22 22.33
C LEU A 588 19.78 -16.98 21.69
N ALA A 589 18.74 -16.41 22.31
CA ALA A 589 18.00 -15.30 21.73
C ALA A 589 18.83 -14.01 21.60
N SER A 590 19.76 -13.77 22.53
CA SER A 590 20.63 -12.59 22.51
C SER A 590 21.60 -12.56 21.32
N ILE A 591 21.94 -13.73 20.76
CA ILE A 591 22.75 -13.85 19.54
C ILE A 591 22.04 -13.15 18.36
N PHE A 592 20.72 -13.23 18.33
CA PHE A 592 19.87 -12.58 17.33
C PHE A 592 19.35 -11.21 17.77
N GLY A 593 19.87 -10.64 18.86
CA GLY A 593 19.50 -9.31 19.37
C GLY A 593 18.16 -9.25 20.11
N VAL A 594 17.63 -10.40 20.57
CA VAL A 594 16.37 -10.51 21.31
C VAL A 594 16.62 -10.93 22.76
N LYS A 595 15.90 -10.31 23.71
CA LYS A 595 15.91 -10.72 25.11
C LYS A 595 14.50 -10.88 25.65
N PHE A 596 14.27 -11.98 26.34
CA PHE A 596 13.07 -12.26 27.11
C PHE A 596 13.24 -11.75 28.55
N GLU A 597 12.35 -10.86 28.99
CA GLU A 597 12.38 -10.19 30.29
C GLU A 597 11.05 -10.32 31.03
N GLY A 598 11.12 -10.52 32.35
CA GLY A 598 9.93 -10.58 33.22
C GLY A 598 8.88 -11.60 32.79
N PHE A 599 7.72 -11.54 33.46
CA PHE A 599 6.54 -12.33 33.08
C PHE A 599 5.28 -11.50 33.20
N VAL A 600 4.40 -11.65 32.22
CA VAL A 600 3.13 -10.95 32.14
C VAL A 600 2.03 -11.98 31.99
N LYS A 601 0.97 -11.82 32.79
CA LYS A 601 -0.25 -12.61 32.63
C LYS A 601 -1.18 -11.90 31.66
N HIS A 602 -1.46 -12.55 30.54
CA HIS A 602 -2.42 -12.08 29.56
C HIS A 602 -3.81 -12.69 29.81
N SER A 603 -4.81 -12.21 29.07
CA SER A 603 -6.08 -12.93 28.96
C SER A 603 -5.87 -14.30 28.32
N ASP A 604 -6.74 -15.25 28.63
CA ASP A 604 -6.66 -16.60 28.04
C ASP A 604 -6.73 -16.57 26.51
N GLU A 605 -7.51 -15.63 25.96
CA GLU A 605 -7.58 -15.32 24.54
C GLU A 605 -6.86 -14.00 24.26
N LEU A 606 -5.88 -14.01 23.36
CA LEU A 606 -5.28 -12.80 22.79
C LEU A 606 -5.76 -12.62 21.36
N LYS A 607 -6.40 -11.47 21.10
CA LYS A 607 -6.86 -11.13 19.75
C LYS A 607 -5.67 -10.72 18.89
N VAL A 608 -5.53 -11.39 17.76
CA VAL A 608 -4.57 -11.11 16.70
C VAL A 608 -5.24 -10.23 15.64
N SER A 609 -6.42 -10.64 15.17
CA SER A 609 -7.19 -9.91 14.16
C SER A 609 -8.64 -9.75 14.58
N SER A 610 -9.20 -8.55 14.41
CA SER A 610 -10.64 -8.27 14.58
C SER A 610 -11.47 -8.57 13.32
N SER A 611 -10.86 -9.17 12.30
CA SER A 611 -11.43 -9.29 10.96
C SER A 611 -12.83 -9.92 10.91
N PHE A 612 -13.75 -9.22 10.24
CA PHE A 612 -14.99 -9.78 9.71
C PHE A 612 -14.65 -10.95 8.78
N HIS A 613 -15.23 -12.14 9.01
CA HIS A 613 -15.10 -13.37 8.20
C HIS A 613 -15.03 -13.17 6.67
N ALA A 614 -15.68 -12.12 6.15
CA ALA A 614 -15.72 -11.83 4.72
C ALA A 614 -14.35 -11.45 4.12
N ILE A 615 -13.51 -10.71 4.86
CA ILE A 615 -12.23 -10.21 4.30
C ILE A 615 -11.19 -11.34 4.21
N SER A 616 -11.10 -12.19 5.24
CA SER A 616 -10.18 -13.32 5.24
C SER A 616 -10.54 -14.36 4.18
N GLY A 617 -11.83 -14.66 3.98
CA GLY A 617 -12.28 -15.59 2.95
C GLY A 617 -12.01 -15.11 1.52
N ILE A 618 -12.15 -13.80 1.27
CA ILE A 618 -11.78 -13.19 -0.01
C ILE A 618 -10.26 -13.24 -0.22
N SER A 619 -9.48 -12.93 0.82
CA SER A 619 -8.01 -12.99 0.79
C SER A 619 -7.48 -14.39 0.47
N GLU A 620 -7.96 -15.43 1.19
CA GLU A 620 -7.58 -16.83 0.96
C GLU A 620 -7.94 -17.30 -0.45
N GLY A 621 -9.11 -16.91 -0.97
CA GLY A 621 -9.53 -17.25 -2.34
C GLY A 621 -8.62 -16.62 -3.40
N LEU A 622 -8.25 -15.35 -3.20
CA LEU A 622 -7.33 -14.62 -4.09
C LEU A 622 -5.92 -15.22 -4.06
N GLU A 623 -5.44 -15.61 -2.89
CA GLU A 623 -4.12 -16.23 -2.77
C GLU A 623 -4.08 -17.60 -3.45
N ARG A 624 -5.09 -18.45 -3.28
CA ARG A 624 -5.17 -19.74 -4.00
C ARG A 624 -5.19 -19.54 -5.51
N PHE A 625 -5.94 -18.54 -5.99
CA PHE A 625 -5.96 -18.19 -7.40
C PHE A 625 -4.59 -17.73 -7.90
N TYR A 626 -3.88 -16.90 -7.12
CA TYR A 626 -2.55 -16.42 -7.48
C TYR A 626 -1.51 -17.56 -7.48
N ARG A 627 -1.49 -18.40 -6.44
CA ARG A 627 -0.63 -19.59 -6.37
C ARG A 627 -0.89 -20.58 -7.52
N ALA A 628 -2.10 -20.62 -8.07
CA ALA A 628 -2.43 -21.45 -9.23
C ALA A 628 -1.97 -20.84 -10.58
N MET A 629 -1.68 -19.54 -10.63
CA MET A 629 -1.13 -18.87 -11.83
C MET A 629 0.39 -18.86 -11.88
N LYS A 630 1.06 -19.01 -10.73
CA LYS A 630 2.51 -19.16 -10.61
C LYS A 630 2.89 -20.62 -10.81
#